data_AF-A0A914RR42-F1
#
_entry.id   AF-A0A914RR42-F1
#
_cell.length_a   1.000
_cell.length_b   1.000
_cell.length_c   1.000
_cell.angle_alpha   90.00
_cell.angle_beta   90.00
_cell.angle_gamma   90.00
#
_symmetry.space_group_name_H-M   'P 1'
#
loop_
_entity.id
_entity.type
_entity.pdbx_description
1 polymer ?
#
loop_
_entity_poly.entity_id
_entity_poly.type
_entity_poly.pdbx_seq_one_letter_code
_entity_poly.pdbx_strand_id
1 'polypeptide(L)'
;MQILFDRSYSVNKAFVLGIRWFMANGQTVAELVRHWCSKAANLSFNMFPVPEDPFAHATNPHSPPLRCPVVVPFPIERVMPHDVSL
;
A
#
# COMPACT_ATOMS: atom_id res chain seq x y z
N MET A 1 14.94 12.29 8.67
CA MET A 1 13.70 11.51 8.46
C MET A 1 12.77 12.37 7.63
N GLN A 2 12.24 11.84 6.53
CA GLN A 2 11.37 12.55 5.60
C GLN A 2 10.05 11.79 5.48
N ILE A 3 8.93 12.52 5.55
CA ILE A 3 7.58 11.99 5.36
C ILE A 3 7.06 12.50 4.02
N LEU A 4 6.60 11.59 3.18
CA LEU A 4 6.00 11.85 1.87
C LEU A 4 4.52 11.48 1.95
N PHE A 5 3.64 12.37 1.52
CA PHE A 5 2.20 12.11 1.49
C PHE A 5 1.52 12.99 0.44
N ASP A 6 0.40 12.52 -0.06
CA ASP A 6 -0.49 13.29 -0.94
C ASP A 6 -1.31 14.27 -0.09
N ARG A 7 -1.33 15.55 -0.48
CA ARG A 7 -2.10 16.59 0.24
C ARG A 7 -3.55 16.66 -0.20
N SER A 8 -3.90 16.02 -1.31
CA SER A 8 -5.27 16.00 -1.82
C SER A 8 -6.09 14.93 -1.11
N TYR A 9 -7.29 15.32 -0.64
CA TYR A 9 -8.26 14.38 -0.08
C TYR A 9 -9.10 13.78 -1.21
N SER A 10 -9.29 12.46 -1.19
CA SER A 10 -10.23 11.75 -2.05
C SER A 10 -10.94 10.68 -1.24
N VAL A 11 -12.27 10.65 -1.31
CA VAL A 11 -13.11 9.64 -0.62
C VAL A 11 -12.89 8.23 -1.16
N ASN A 12 -12.47 8.11 -2.42
CA ASN A 12 -12.30 6.83 -3.11
C ASN A 12 -10.86 6.29 -3.04
N LYS A 13 -9.97 6.90 -2.25
CA LYS A 13 -8.54 6.54 -2.20
C LYS A 13 -8.07 6.44 -0.75
N ALA A 14 -7.24 5.44 -0.48
CA ALA A 14 -6.55 5.35 0.80
C ALA A 14 -5.43 6.41 0.90
N PHE A 15 -5.22 6.95 2.10
CA PHE A 15 -4.06 7.79 2.40
C PHE A 15 -2.80 6.95 2.53
N VAL A 16 -1.74 7.34 1.82
CA VAL A 16 -0.45 6.67 1.85
C VAL A 16 0.60 7.60 2.45
N LEU A 17 1.30 7.09 3.47
CA LEU A 17 2.42 7.78 4.11
C LEU A 17 3.73 7.06 3.77
N GLY A 18 4.58 7.70 2.98
CA GLY A 18 5.93 7.23 2.68
C GLY A 18 6.92 7.74 3.72
N ILE A 19 7.65 6.84 4.37
CA ILE A 19 8.66 7.20 5.37
C ILE A 19 10.04 6.88 4.81
N ARG A 20 10.90 7.90 4.70
CA ARG A 20 12.30 7.74 4.31
C ARG A 20 13.22 8.16 5.45
N TRP A 21 14.17 7.32 5.80
CA TRP A 21 15.15 7.62 6.85
C TRP A 21 16.52 7.10 6.46
N PHE A 22 17.56 7.78 6.97
CA PHE A 22 18.96 7.41 6.74
C PHE A 22 19.72 7.27 8.07
N MET A 23 19.54 8.22 8.99
CA MET A 23 20.24 8.24 10.29
C MET A 23 19.44 7.65 11.47
N ALA A 24 18.19 7.22 11.25
CA ALA A 24 17.39 6.60 12.30
C ALA A 24 17.57 5.08 12.28
N ASN A 25 17.57 4.43 13.45
CA ASN A 25 17.55 2.97 13.51
C ASN A 25 16.14 2.44 13.19
N GLY A 26 16.05 1.20 12.69
CA GLY A 26 14.78 0.59 12.31
C GLY A 26 13.80 0.41 13.46
N GLN A 27 14.30 0.18 14.68
CA GLN A 27 13.45 0.00 15.88
C GLN A 27 12.70 1.29 16.24
N THR A 28 13.39 2.43 16.25
CA THR A 28 12.81 3.75 16.50
C THR A 28 11.75 4.09 15.47
N VAL A 29 11.97 3.76 14.19
CA VAL A 29 10.97 3.98 13.14
C VAL A 29 9.77 3.04 13.33
N ALA A 30 9.99 1.77 13.66
CA ALA A 30 8.92 0.81 13.91
C ALA A 30 8.06 1.22 15.12
N GLU A 31 8.66 1.67 16.21
CA GLU A 31 7.95 2.17 17.39
C GLU A 31 7.10 3.40 17.07
N LEU A 32 7.64 4.33 16.29
CA LEU A 32 6.92 5.52 15.85
C LEU A 32 5.70 5.15 15.00
N VAL A 33 5.87 4.25 14.03
CA VAL A 33 4.76 3.77 13.19
C VAL A 33 3.71 3.06 14.04
N ARG A 34 4.11 2.23 15.01
CA ARG A 34 3.18 1.56 15.92
C ARG A 34 2.37 2.54 16.76
N HIS A 35 3.00 3.63 17.22
CA HIS A 35 2.30 4.69 17.93
C HIS A 35 1.27 5.39 17.03
N TRP A 36 1.61 5.66 15.76
CA TRP A 36 0.67 6.21 14.79
C TRP A 36 -0.50 5.28 14.50
N CYS A 37 -0.26 3.98 14.33
CA CYS A 37 -1.33 2.99 14.20
C CYS A 37 -2.28 3.02 15.41
N SER A 38 -1.75 3.07 16.63
CA SER A 38 -2.58 3.16 17.84
C SER A 38 -3.41 4.44 17.88
N LYS A 39 -2.81 5.58 17.52
CA LYS A 39 -3.52 6.86 17.48
C LYS A 39 -4.62 6.88 16.40
N ALA A 40 -4.35 6.29 15.23
CA ALA A 40 -5.32 6.14 14.16
C ALA A 40 -6.52 5.27 14.60
N ALA A 41 -6.25 4.16 15.29
CA ALA A 41 -7.30 3.29 15.82
C ALA A 41 -8.23 4.03 16.81
N ASN A 42 -7.67 4.88 17.68
CA ASN A 42 -8.47 5.72 18.59
C ASN A 42 -9.38 6.73 17.85
N LEU A 43 -9.06 7.04 16.60
CA LEU A 43 -9.85 7.90 15.72
C LEU A 43 -10.71 7.09 14.73
N SER A 44 -10.86 5.77 14.95
CA SER A 44 -11.60 4.86 14.07
C SER A 44 -11.03 4.73 12.65
N PHE A 45 -9.73 4.99 12.47
CA PHE A 45 -9.01 4.76 11.22
C PHE A 45 -8.19 3.46 11.27
N ASN A 46 -8.12 2.78 10.12
CA ASN A 46 -7.26 1.62 9.94
C ASN A 46 -5.95 2.04 9.29
N MET A 47 -4.85 1.95 10.04
CA MET A 47 -3.50 2.23 9.56
C MET A 47 -2.64 0.98 9.72
N PHE A 48 -2.00 0.55 8.64
CA PHE A 48 -1.13 -0.61 8.60
C PHE A 48 0.06 -0.38 7.66
N PRO A 49 1.22 -0.98 7.93
CA PRO A 49 2.35 -0.93 7.01
C PRO A 49 2.02 -1.71 5.74
N VAL A 50 2.37 -1.15 4.58
CA VAL A 50 2.25 -1.81 3.28
C VAL A 50 3.64 -2.23 2.82
N PRO A 51 3.80 -3.43 2.23
CA PRO A 51 5.06 -3.80 1.57
C PRO A 51 5.46 -2.78 0.51
N GLU A 52 6.76 -2.58 0.32
CA GLU A 52 7.29 -1.67 -0.71
C GLU A 52 6.79 -2.04 -2.12
N ASP A 53 6.67 -3.35 -2.38
CA ASP A 53 6.12 -3.90 -3.62
C ASP A 53 4.94 -4.85 -3.31
N PRO A 54 3.68 -4.36 -3.33
CA PRO A 54 2.51 -5.19 -3.04
C PRO A 54 2.19 -6.17 -4.18
N PHE A 55 2.54 -5.84 -5.41
CA PHE A 55 2.26 -6.64 -6.60
C PHE A 55 3.55 -6.88 -7.37
N ALA A 56 4.33 -7.85 -6.89
CA ALA A 56 5.61 -8.22 -7.49
C ALA A 56 5.44 -8.54 -8.98
N HIS A 57 5.96 -7.66 -9.83
CA HIS A 57 5.94 -7.89 -11.26
C HIS A 57 7.08 -8.87 -11.60
N ALA A 58 6.79 -9.92 -12.36
CA ALA A 58 7.75 -11.02 -12.61
C ALA A 58 9.06 -10.57 -13.28
N THR A 59 9.10 -9.39 -13.92
CA THR A 59 10.28 -8.82 -14.58
C THR A 59 11.03 -7.78 -13.74
N ASN A 60 10.55 -7.41 -12.55
CA ASN A 60 11.24 -6.46 -11.69
C ASN A 60 12.35 -7.18 -10.88
N PRO A 61 13.64 -6.89 -11.12
CA PRO A 61 14.75 -7.55 -10.44
C PRO A 61 14.84 -7.22 -8.95
N HIS A 62 14.12 -6.19 -8.48
CA HIS A 62 14.04 -5.82 -7.06
C HIS A 62 12.86 -6.48 -6.34
N SER A 63 11.96 -7.17 -7.06
CA SER A 63 10.85 -7.88 -6.42
C SER A 63 11.36 -9.15 -5.71
N PRO A 64 10.77 -9.53 -4.56
CA PRO A 64 11.16 -10.76 -3.87
C PRO A 64 10.98 -11.99 -4.77
N PRO A 65 11.99 -12.86 -4.92
CA PRO A 65 11.98 -13.95 -5.92
C PRO A 65 10.93 -15.03 -5.64
N LEU A 66 10.41 -15.09 -4.42
CA LEU A 66 9.36 -16.04 -4.01
C LEU A 66 7.94 -15.48 -4.15
N ARG A 67 7.77 -14.23 -4.59
CA ARG A 67 6.44 -13.67 -4.84
C ARG A 67 6.06 -13.87 -6.30
N CYS A 68 5.04 -14.68 -6.54
CA CYS A 68 4.39 -14.80 -7.85
C CYS A 68 3.06 -14.02 -7.83
N PRO A 69 2.70 -13.33 -8.92
CA PRO A 69 1.36 -12.79 -9.07
C PRO A 69 0.32 -13.91 -8.97
N VAL A 70 -0.71 -13.70 -8.15
CA VAL A 70 -1.89 -14.57 -8.16
C VAL A 70 -2.79 -14.13 -9.30
N VAL A 71 -2.87 -14.95 -10.35
CA VAL A 71 -3.77 -14.69 -11.48
C VAL A 71 -5.17 -15.17 -11.13
N VAL A 72 -6.13 -14.24 -11.11
CA VAL A 72 -7.55 -14.56 -10.97
C VAL A 72 -8.18 -14.46 -12.37
N PRO A 73 -8.63 -15.58 -12.97
CA PRO A 73 -9.23 -15.55 -14.30
C PRO A 73 -10.54 -14.76 -14.27
N PHE A 74 -10.70 -13.87 -15.23
CA PHE A 74 -11.90 -13.03 -15.37
C PHE A 74 -12.67 -13.43 -16.63
N PRO A 75 -13.82 -14.15 -16.50
CA PRO A 75 -14.60 -14.59 -17.65
C PRO A 75 -15.41 -13.43 -18.23
N ILE A 76 -14.89 -12.81 -19.30
CA ILE A 76 -15.49 -11.66 -19.99
C ILE A 76 -16.92 -11.97 -20.48
N GLU A 77 -17.22 -13.23 -20.80
CA GLU A 77 -18.56 -13.70 -21.23
C GLU A 77 -19.67 -13.45 -20.19
N ARG A 78 -19.31 -13.21 -18.93
CA ARG A 78 -20.26 -12.96 -17.83
C ARG A 78 -20.39 -11.47 -17.48
N VAL A 79 -19.70 -10.60 -18.20
CA VAL A 79 -19.72 -9.15 -18.01
C VAL A 79 -20.80 -8.57 -18.91
N MET A 80 -21.71 -7.80 -18.32
CA MET A 80 -22.76 -7.15 -19.09
C MET A 80 -22.13 -6.11 -20.03
N PRO A 81 -22.67 -5.92 -21.26
CA PRO A 81 -22.08 -5.01 -22.26
C PRO A 81 -21.90 -3.56 -21.81
N HIS A 82 -22.57 -3.14 -20.74
CA HIS A 82 -22.49 -1.77 -20.21
C HIS A 82 -21.20 -1.48 -19.43
N ASP A 83 -20.47 -2.51 -18.99
CA ASP A 83 -19.27 -2.35 -18.15
C ASP A 83 -17.96 -2.37 -18.95
N VAL A 84 -18.01 -2.54 -20.28
CA VAL A 84 -16.84 -2.71 -21.16
C VAL A 84 -16.40 -1.41 -21.84
N SER A 85 -17.04 -0.28 -21.49
CA SER A 85 -16.79 1.04 -22.10
C SER A 85 -15.98 1.93 -21.16
N LEU A 86 -14.73 1.56 -20.86
CA LEU A 86 -13.72 2.43 -20.22
C LEU A 86 -12.35 2.21 -20.86
#